data_AF-A0A1Q6RN94-F1
#
_entry.id   AF-A0A1Q6RN94-F1
#
_cell.length_a   1.000
_cell.length_b   1.000
_cell.length_c   1.000
_cell.angle_alpha   90.00
_cell.angle_beta   90.00
_cell.angle_gamma   90.00
#
_symmetry.space_group_name_H-M   'P 1'
#
loop_
_entity.id
_entity.type
_entity.pdbx_description
1 polymer ?
#
loop_
_entity_poly.entity_id
_entity_poly.type
_entity_poly.pdbx_seq_one_letter_code
_entity_poly.pdbx_strand_id
1 'polypeptide(L)' 'MDMRYKYSAYCAQCRLMFENGEEMFSWEGEYICADCFDALFSELDRYERAGLVGSRVINYRRPYGTPVS' A
#
# COMPACT_ATOMS: atom_id res chain seq x y z
N MET A 1 10.89 6.12 27.48
CA MET A 1 10.46 5.76 26.11
C MET A 1 8.97 5.95 26.05
N ASP A 2 8.54 7.11 25.54
CA ASP A 2 7.14 7.56 25.50
C ASP A 2 6.36 6.77 24.44
N MET A 3 5.68 5.71 24.88
CA MET A 3 4.76 4.89 24.07
C MET A 3 3.43 5.62 23.81
N ARG A 4 3.48 6.83 23.24
CA ARG A 4 2.30 7.61 22.86
C ARG A 4 1.78 7.24 21.47
N TYR A 5 1.62 5.95 21.18
CA TYR A 5 0.73 5.54 20.08
C TYR A 5 -0.67 5.42 20.66
N LYS A 6 -1.33 6.58 20.85
CA LYS A 6 -2.79 6.59 20.96
C LYS A 6 -3.30 6.20 19.58
N TYR A 7 -3.71 4.95 19.40
CA TYR A 7 -4.47 4.53 18.23
C TYR A 7 -5.58 5.56 18.00
N SER A 8 -5.59 6.22 16.85
CA SER A 8 -6.71 7.07 16.46
C SER A 8 -7.94 6.18 16.36
N ALA A 9 -9.02 6.54 17.05
CA ALA A 9 -10.30 5.83 16.92
C ALA A 9 -10.97 6.05 15.55
N TYR A 10 -10.35 6.84 14.67
CA TYR A 10 -10.89 7.23 13.37
C TYR A 10 -9.87 6.98 12.26
N CYS A 11 -10.37 6.54 11.10
CA CYS A 11 -9.60 6.45 9.87
C CYS A 11 -9.07 7.85 9.49
N ALA A 12 -7.77 7.94 9.22
CA ALA A 12 -7.12 9.21 8.87
C ALA A 12 -7.66 9.82 7.56
N GLN A 13 -8.16 8.97 6.65
CA GLN A 13 -8.62 9.37 5.32
C GLN A 13 -10.11 9.75 5.29
N CYS A 14 -11.02 8.82 5.65
CA CYS A 14 -12.46 9.07 5.59
C CYS A 14 -13.08 9.64 6.88
N ARG A 15 -12.30 9.73 7.97
CA ARG A 15 -12.73 10.22 9.30
C ARG A 15 -13.87 9.43 9.96
N LEU A 16 -14.23 8.26 9.42
CA LEU A 16 -15.15 7.33 10.07
C LEU A 16 -14.47 6.67 11.27
N MET A 17 -15.27 6.41 12.30
CA MET A 17 -14.82 5.74 13.52
C MET A 17 -14.66 4.25 13.25
N PHE A 18 -13.60 3.64 13.76
CA PHE A 18 -13.39 2.21 13.67
C PHE A 18 -14.39 1.44 14.54
N GLU A 19 -14.88 0.32 14.03
CA GLU A 19 -15.68 -0.63 14.79
C GLU A 19 -14.80 -1.60 15.60
N ASN A 20 -15.35 -2.17 16.68
CA ASN A 20 -14.62 -3.11 17.51
C ASN A 20 -14.32 -4.41 16.72
N GLY A 21 -13.04 -4.71 16.55
CA GLY A 21 -12.58 -5.88 15.78
C GLY A 21 -12.42 -5.62 14.28
N GLU A 22 -12.64 -4.38 13.82
CA GLU A 22 -12.33 -3.99 12.45
C GLU A 22 -10.82 -4.03 12.17
N GLU A 23 -10.44 -4.45 10.96
CA GLU A 23 -9.06 -4.44 10.51
C GLU A 23 -8.59 -2.99 10.30
N MET A 24 -7.44 -2.65 10.89
CA MET A 24 -6.80 -1.35 10.71
C MET A 24 -5.48 -1.53 9.96
N PHE A 25 -5.30 -0.75 8.91
CA PHE A 25 -4.09 -0.77 8.09
C PHE A 25 -3.25 0.46 8.40
N SER A 26 -1.94 0.29 8.53
CA SER A 26 -1.02 1.41 8.68
C SER A 26 -0.63 1.98 7.30
N TRP A 27 -0.78 3.28 7.11
CA TRP A 27 -0.38 3.99 5.90
C TRP A 27 0.29 5.31 6.26
N GLU A 28 1.53 5.53 5.79
CA GLU A 28 2.31 6.76 6.03
C GLU A 28 2.39 7.21 7.51
N GLY A 29 2.35 6.26 8.45
CA GLY A 29 2.42 6.53 9.89
C GLY A 29 1.06 6.77 10.57
N GLU A 30 -0.04 6.71 9.82
CA GLU A 30 -1.41 6.82 10.31
C GLU A 30 -2.18 5.49 10.14
N TYR A 31 -3.35 5.38 10.78
CA TYR A 31 -4.25 4.23 10.62
C TYR A 31 -5.44 4.57 9.72
N ILE A 32 -5.76 3.65 8.81
CA ILE A 32 -6.86 3.76 7.84
C ILE A 32 -7.66 2.44 7.79
N CYS A 33 -8.94 2.54 7.39
CA CYS A 33 -9.80 1.36 7.19
C CYS A 33 -9.48 0.64 5.89
N ALA A 34 -10.00 -0.59 5.74
CA ALA A 34 -9.78 -1.44 4.57
C ALA A 34 -10.12 -0.73 3.24
N ASP A 35 -11.29 -0.09 3.16
CA ASP A 35 -11.74 0.60 1.95
C ASP A 35 -10.79 1.73 1.55
N CYS A 36 -10.29 2.51 2.52
CA CYS A 36 -9.34 3.58 2.26
C CYS A 36 -7.96 3.03 1.88
N PHE A 37 -7.55 1.90 2.47
CA PHE A 37 -6.32 1.23 2.11
C PHE A 37 -6.35 0.75 0.65
N ASP A 38 -7.42 0.07 0.25
CA ASP A 38 -7.59 -0.41 -1.13
C ASP A 38 -7.66 0.74 -2.13
N ALA A 39 -8.35 1.83 -1.78
CA ALA A 39 -8.41 3.03 -2.63
C ALA A 39 -7.01 3.64 -2.84
N LEU A 40 -6.27 3.91 -1.75
CA LEU A 40 -4.93 4.47 -1.81
C LEU A 40 -3.95 3.56 -2.55
N PHE A 41 -4.00 2.25 -2.29
CA PHE A 41 -3.15 1.28 -2.98
C PHE A 41 -3.48 1.20 -4.49
N SER A 42 -4.75 1.36 -4.85
CA SER A 42 -5.20 1.36 -6.25
C SER A 42 -4.79 2.63 -7.01
N GLU A 43 -4.58 3.75 -6.32
CA GLU A 43 -4.07 4.99 -6.93
C GLU A 43 -2.58 4.92 -7.29
N LEU A 44 -1.81 4.08 -6.58
CA LEU A 44 -0.39 3.89 -6.87
C LEU A 44 -0.17 3.30 -8.26
N ASP A 45 0.85 3.79 -8.95
CA ASP A 45 1.30 3.21 -10.21
C ASP A 45 2.05 1.87 -10.00
N ARG A 46 2.22 1.12 -11.09
CA ARG A 46 2.83 -0.23 -11.04
C ARG A 46 4.26 -0.25 -10.48
N TYR A 47 5.03 0.82 -10.66
CA TYR A 47 6.40 0.94 -10.16
C TYR A 47 6.40 1.24 -8.67
N GLU A 48 5.49 2.12 -8.21
CA GLU A 48 5.30 2.41 -6.78
C GLU A 48 4.87 1.16 -6.01
N ARG A 49 3.88 0.41 -6.53
CA ARG A 49 3.46 -0.87 -5.93
C ARG A 49 4.60 -1.87 -5.89
N ALA A 50 5.39 -1.97 -6.96
CA ALA A 50 6.56 -2.86 -6.98
C ALA A 50 7.60 -2.46 -5.93
N GLY A 51 7.83 -1.15 -5.73
CA GLY A 51 8.69 -0.61 -4.69
C GLY A 51 8.23 -1.03 -3.28
N LEU A 52 6.94 -0.90 -2.98
CA LEU A 52 6.38 -1.25 -1.67
C LEU A 52 6.56 -2.72 -1.30
N VAL A 53 6.41 -3.63 -2.28
CA VAL A 53 6.55 -5.08 -2.03
C VAL A 53 7.98 -5.59 -2.23
N GLY A 54 8.96 -4.71 -2.47
CA GLY A 54 10.34 -5.10 -2.77
C GLY A 54 10.50 -5.89 -4.07
N SER A 55 9.53 -5.76 -4.98
CA SER A 55 9.52 -6.45 -6.26
C SER A 55 10.45 -5.77 -7.26
N ARG A 56 11.30 -6.56 -7.92
CA ARG A 56 12.27 -6.04 -8.89
C ARG A 56 11.63 -5.90 -10.27
N VAL A 57 11.50 -4.66 -10.73
CA VAL A 57 11.11 -4.37 -12.12
C VAL A 57 12.33 -4.52 -13.04
N ILE A 58 12.27 -5.44 -13.99
CA ILE A 58 13.30 -5.63 -15.02
C ILE A 58 12.69 -5.47 -16.41
N ASN A 59 13.46 -4.88 -17.32
CA ASN A 59 13.08 -4.84 -18.73
C ASN A 59 13.49 -6.14 -19.40
N TYR A 60 12.55 -6.80 -20.08
CA TYR A 60 12.88 -7.93 -20.93
C TYR A 60 13.83 -7.45 -22.04
N ARG A 61 15.04 -8.01 -22.05
CA ARG A 61 15.96 -7.88 -23.18
C ARG A 61 15.88 -9.17 -23.95
N ARG A 62 15.40 -9.09 -25.18
CA ARG A 62 15.43 -10.22 -26.09
C ARG A 62 16.87 -10.72 -26.22
N PRO A 63 17.14 -12.02 -26.06
CA PRO A 63 18.45 -12.57 -26.38
C PRO A 63 18.81 -12.24 -27.83
N TYR A 64 20.04 -11.80 -28.07
CA TYR A 64 20.54 -11.63 -29.43
C TYR A 64 20.40 -12.98 -30.18
N GLY A 65 19.77 -12.95 -31.36
CA GLY A 65 19.66 -14.12 -32.24
C GLY A 65 18.32 -14.86 -32.22
N THR A 66 17.30 -14.43 -31.48
CA THR A 66 15.97 -15.05 -31.60
C THR A 66 15.26 -14.55 -32.87
N PRO A 67 14.81 -15.41 -33.80
CA PRO A 67 14.01 -14.99 -34.97
C PRO A 67 12.65 -14.47 -34.50
N VAL A 68 12.15 -13.34 -35.04
CA VAL A 68 10.72 -12.99 -34.94
C VAL A 68 9.96 -13.84 -35.95
N SER A 69 8.97 -14.61 -35.48
CA SER A 69 8.01 -15.32 -36.33
C SER A 69 6.93 -14.39 -36.85
#